data_AF-A0A0F9P8S5-F1
#
_entry.id   AF-A0A0F9P8S5-F1
#
_cell.length_a   1.000
_cell.length_b   1.000
_cell.length_c   1.000
_cell.angle_alpha   90.00
_cell.angle_beta   90.00
_cell.angle_gamma   90.00
#
_symmetry.space_group_name_H-M   'P 1'
#
loop_
_entity.id
_entity.type
_entity.pdbx_description
1 polymer ?
#
loop_
_entity_poly.entity_id
_entity_poly.type
_entity_poly.pdbx_seq_one_letter_code
_entity_poly.pdbx_strand_id
1 'polypeptide(L)'
;MEITKLQVRKIDKLEALSLIFDFHYSKVMPRLTEVYLGGFLDGELVGVLTLGWGVRPLHTIRRLFPSLGPADYYEIGKMCMAEKMPTNSESVFLSRTIRWLKENTDKKLLFTWADGVLGKPGYVYQGANFQYGGFIWTDLYLTANGEKVHPRTSQGITNKIQKKKEGVSYGHRPTRPQLKEFGWSHIRGKQFRYVYFLCDKRERRRLLVESTVAWSGKDYPKHNALEWKIQDLDTGKWSFCSQPYYNPDATNVANKSVRRNEQKIGQLKKSREFFEL
;
A
#
# COMPACT_ATOMS: atom_id res chain seq x y z
N MET A 1 4.97 -28.48 -2.71
CA MET A 1 3.99 -27.68 -1.95
C MET A 1 2.85 -27.28 -2.88
N GLU A 2 1.63 -27.74 -2.62
CA GLU A 2 0.48 -27.50 -3.51
C GLU A 2 -0.25 -26.20 -3.13
N ILE A 3 0.19 -25.07 -3.68
CA ILE A 3 -0.40 -23.73 -3.42
C ILE A 3 -1.93 -23.71 -3.68
N THR A 4 -2.45 -24.61 -4.51
CA THR A 4 -3.89 -24.74 -4.79
C THR A 4 -4.73 -25.03 -3.54
N LYS A 5 -4.14 -25.64 -2.50
CA LYS A 5 -4.76 -25.91 -1.20
C LYS A 5 -4.80 -24.72 -0.25
N LEU A 6 -4.25 -23.56 -0.66
CA LEU A 6 -4.24 -22.35 0.17
C LEU A 6 -5.67 -21.94 0.55
N GLN A 7 -5.89 -21.79 1.85
CA GLN A 7 -7.15 -21.38 2.44
C GLN A 7 -7.05 -19.93 2.92
N VAL A 8 -8.16 -19.19 2.83
CA VAL A 8 -8.23 -17.80 3.31
C VAL A 8 -9.26 -17.71 4.40
N ARG A 9 -8.86 -17.16 5.55
CA ARG A 9 -9.75 -16.89 6.68
C ARG A 9 -9.40 -15.58 7.35
N LYS A 10 -10.36 -15.03 8.10
CA LYS A 10 -10.09 -13.88 8.98
C LYS A 10 -9.10 -14.30 10.06
N ILE A 11 -8.19 -13.39 10.39
CA ILE A 11 -7.22 -13.52 11.48
C ILE A 11 -7.27 -12.27 12.35
N ASP A 12 -6.68 -12.34 13.54
CA ASP A 12 -6.57 -11.17 14.38
C ASP A 12 -5.46 -10.22 13.90
N LYS A 13 -5.50 -8.99 14.41
CA LYS A 13 -4.59 -7.93 14.02
C LYS A 13 -3.13 -8.24 14.40
N LEU A 14 -2.87 -8.81 15.57
CA LEU A 14 -1.50 -9.07 16.02
C LEU A 14 -0.86 -10.20 15.20
N GLU A 15 -1.62 -11.25 14.90
CA GLU A 15 -1.18 -12.31 14.00
C GLU A 15 -0.83 -11.77 12.61
N ALA A 16 -1.72 -10.94 12.04
CA ALA A 16 -1.46 -10.28 10.76
C ALA A 16 -0.21 -9.38 10.80
N LEU A 17 -0.05 -8.62 11.89
CA LEU A 17 1.09 -7.74 12.09
C LEU A 17 2.41 -8.50 12.17
N SER A 18 2.44 -9.68 12.79
CA SER A 18 3.65 -10.50 12.85
C SER A 18 4.19 -10.77 11.44
N LEU A 19 3.35 -11.27 10.53
CA LEU A 19 3.78 -11.58 9.17
C LEU A 19 4.11 -10.32 8.35
N ILE A 20 3.37 -9.22 8.54
CA ILE A 20 3.66 -7.94 7.88
C ILE A 20 5.03 -7.39 8.31
N PHE A 21 5.37 -7.52 9.60
CA PHE A 21 6.66 -7.08 10.15
C PHE A 21 7.83 -7.94 9.70
N ASP A 22 7.59 -9.18 9.33
CA ASP A 22 8.62 -10.02 8.75
C ASP A 22 8.75 -9.72 7.24
N PHE A 23 7.66 -9.72 6.47
CA PHE A 23 7.76 -9.81 5.00
C PHE A 23 7.32 -8.58 4.19
N HIS A 24 6.52 -7.65 4.74
CA HIS A 24 6.07 -6.50 3.96
C HIS A 24 7.14 -5.38 3.91
N TYR A 25 7.41 -4.79 2.75
CA TYR A 25 8.40 -3.70 2.58
C TYR A 25 8.10 -2.38 3.35
N SER A 26 6.93 -2.29 3.98
CA SER A 26 6.47 -1.10 4.68
C SER A 26 5.65 -1.51 5.90
N LYS A 27 6.17 -1.20 7.09
CA LYS A 27 5.56 -1.63 8.36
C LYS A 27 4.50 -0.66 8.90
N VAL A 28 4.33 0.49 8.23
CA VAL A 28 3.30 1.48 8.57
C VAL A 28 1.93 0.97 8.11
N MET A 29 1.01 0.78 9.06
CA MET A 29 -0.35 0.32 8.76
C MET A 29 -1.28 1.46 8.36
N PRO A 30 -2.19 1.23 7.38
CA PRO A 30 -3.30 2.15 7.14
C PRO A 30 -4.17 2.30 8.39
N ARG A 31 -4.72 3.50 8.58
CA ARG A 31 -5.52 3.80 9.79
C ARG A 31 -6.91 3.18 9.75
N LEU A 32 -7.50 3.07 8.57
CA LEU A 32 -8.87 2.58 8.34
C LEU A 32 -8.85 1.12 7.88
N THR A 33 -7.96 0.30 8.47
CA THR A 33 -7.93 -1.14 8.22
C THR A 33 -8.97 -1.83 9.10
N GLU A 34 -9.91 -2.53 8.47
CA GLU A 34 -11.03 -3.20 9.14
C GLU A 34 -10.88 -4.72 9.17
N VAL A 35 -10.40 -5.31 8.08
CA VAL A 35 -10.35 -6.77 7.94
C VAL A 35 -8.91 -7.21 7.72
N TYR A 36 -8.51 -8.23 8.47
CA TYR A 36 -7.24 -8.91 8.35
C TYR A 36 -7.51 -10.35 7.88
N LEU A 37 -6.93 -10.73 6.75
CA LEU A 37 -7.07 -12.06 6.16
C LEU A 37 -5.71 -12.76 6.16
N GLY A 38 -5.69 -13.99 6.64
CA GLY A 38 -4.55 -14.90 6.58
C GLY A 38 -4.71 -15.90 5.45
N GLY A 39 -3.64 -16.13 4.70
CA GLY A 39 -3.49 -17.24 3.77
C GLY A 39 -2.80 -18.39 4.49
N PHE A 40 -3.48 -19.52 4.61
CA PHE A 40 -2.99 -20.71 5.29
C PHE A 40 -2.71 -21.82 4.30
N LEU A 41 -1.56 -22.47 4.45
CA LEU A 41 -1.20 -23.65 3.69
C LEU A 41 -0.70 -24.72 4.66
N ASP A 42 -1.33 -25.89 4.63
CA ASP A 42 -1.06 -26.99 5.56
C ASP A 42 -1.11 -26.56 7.05
N GLY A 43 -2.03 -25.65 7.38
CA GLY A 43 -2.23 -25.11 8.72
C GLY A 43 -1.32 -23.93 9.08
N GLU A 44 -0.30 -23.63 8.29
CA GLU A 44 0.66 -22.56 8.54
C GLU A 44 0.21 -21.23 7.92
N LEU A 45 0.33 -20.12 8.66
CA LEU A 45 0.12 -18.77 8.14
C LEU A 45 1.28 -18.35 7.22
N VAL A 46 1.02 -18.34 5.91
CA VAL A 46 2.03 -18.06 4.88
C VAL A 46 1.77 -16.75 4.11
N GLY A 47 0.61 -16.12 4.30
CA GLY A 47 0.28 -14.85 3.65
C GLY A 47 -0.65 -13.99 4.49
N VAL A 48 -0.55 -12.67 4.33
CA VAL A 48 -1.46 -11.72 4.98
C VAL A 48 -1.92 -10.69 3.97
N LEU A 49 -3.22 -10.40 3.99
CA LEU A 49 -3.84 -9.31 3.25
C LEU A 49 -4.74 -8.50 4.18
N THR A 50 -4.66 -7.17 4.11
CA THR A 50 -5.53 -6.29 4.90
C THR A 50 -6.44 -5.47 4.01
N LEU A 51 -7.70 -5.35 4.40
CA LEU A 51 -8.74 -4.59 3.71
C LEU A 51 -9.26 -3.47 4.58
N GLY A 52 -9.67 -2.39 3.92
CA GLY A 52 -10.21 -1.21 4.58
C GLY A 52 -10.30 -0.08 3.58
N TRP A 53 -9.81 1.10 3.94
CA TRP A 53 -9.80 2.25 3.04
C TRP A 53 -8.53 3.10 3.13
N GLY A 54 -8.21 3.79 2.05
CA GLY A 54 -7.31 4.93 2.06
C GLY A 54 -7.87 6.11 2.86
N VAL A 55 -7.10 7.20 2.94
CA VAL A 55 -7.37 8.32 3.86
C VAL A 55 -8.65 9.12 3.52
N ARG A 56 -9.10 9.11 2.26
CA ARG A 56 -10.34 9.79 1.85
C ARG A 56 -11.23 8.80 1.10
N PRO A 57 -11.91 7.88 1.79
CA PRO A 57 -12.61 6.76 1.16
C PRO A 57 -13.64 7.24 0.13
N LEU A 58 -14.56 8.11 0.55
CA LEU A 58 -15.63 8.64 -0.29
C LEU A 58 -15.11 9.37 -1.53
N HIS A 59 -14.09 10.22 -1.36
CA HIS A 59 -13.54 11.01 -2.46
C HIS A 59 -12.77 10.15 -3.46
N THR A 60 -12.07 9.13 -2.96
CA THR A 60 -11.29 8.23 -3.82
C THR A 60 -12.21 7.44 -4.73
N ILE A 61 -13.26 6.83 -4.17
CA ILE A 61 -14.16 6.00 -4.97
C ILE A 61 -15.05 6.83 -5.89
N ARG A 62 -15.62 7.95 -5.42
CA ARG A 62 -16.47 8.81 -6.27
C ARG A 62 -15.72 9.44 -7.44
N ARG A 63 -14.41 9.68 -7.27
CA ARG A 63 -13.59 10.16 -8.37
C ARG A 63 -13.48 9.12 -9.48
N LEU A 64 -13.61 7.83 -9.19
CA LEU A 64 -13.54 6.74 -10.17
C LEU A 64 -14.93 6.30 -10.63
N PHE A 65 -15.88 6.17 -9.72
CA PHE A 65 -17.25 5.71 -9.92
C PHE A 65 -18.21 6.65 -9.16
N PRO A 66 -18.78 7.66 -9.83
CA PRO A 66 -19.53 8.73 -9.16
C PRO A 66 -20.69 8.27 -8.27
N SER A 67 -21.33 7.14 -8.61
CA SER A 67 -22.47 6.62 -7.84
C SER A 67 -22.09 5.88 -6.55
N LEU A 68 -20.81 5.50 -6.40
CA LEU A 68 -20.37 4.65 -5.28
C LEU A 68 -20.00 5.45 -4.02
N GLY A 69 -20.06 4.78 -2.88
CA GLY A 69 -19.62 5.26 -1.58
C GLY A 69 -18.69 4.28 -0.85
N PRO A 70 -18.22 4.63 0.37
CA PRO A 70 -17.32 3.79 1.17
C PRO A 70 -17.86 2.39 1.46
N ALA A 71 -19.18 2.24 1.54
CA ALA A 71 -19.81 0.94 1.76
C ALA A 71 -19.65 -0.01 0.56
N ASP A 72 -19.48 0.50 -0.66
CA ASP A 72 -19.48 -0.31 -1.88
C ASP A 72 -18.14 -0.97 -2.20
N TYR A 73 -17.06 -0.63 -1.49
CA TYR A 73 -15.73 -1.13 -1.83
C TYR A 73 -14.82 -1.34 -0.64
N TYR A 74 -13.81 -2.19 -0.84
CA TYR A 74 -12.61 -2.22 -0.01
C TYR A 74 -11.38 -1.82 -0.83
N GLU A 75 -10.40 -1.25 -0.14
CA GLU A 75 -9.04 -1.04 -0.62
C GLU A 75 -8.08 -2.06 0.01
N ILE A 76 -7.23 -2.70 -0.80
CA ILE A 76 -6.12 -3.52 -0.27
C ILE A 76 -5.07 -2.56 0.31
N GLY A 77 -4.88 -2.64 1.63
CA GLY A 77 -3.93 -1.79 2.35
C GLY A 77 -2.52 -2.36 2.44
N LYS A 78 -2.41 -3.67 2.66
CA LYS A 78 -1.17 -4.43 2.80
C LYS A 78 -1.38 -5.82 2.25
N MET A 79 -0.35 -6.34 1.60
CA MET A 79 -0.33 -7.72 1.15
C MET A 79 1.12 -8.21 1.14
N CYS A 80 1.38 -9.31 1.82
CA CYS A 80 2.67 -9.97 1.81
C CYS A 80 2.50 -11.49 1.90
N MET A 81 3.53 -12.19 1.46
CA MET A 81 3.65 -13.63 1.50
C MET A 81 5.01 -13.99 2.13
N ALA A 82 5.10 -15.13 2.80
CA ALA A 82 6.36 -15.65 3.29
C ALA A 82 7.31 -15.95 2.12
N GLU A 83 8.60 -15.68 2.28
CA GLU A 83 9.61 -15.81 1.20
C GLU A 83 9.74 -17.22 0.64
N LYS A 84 9.47 -18.24 1.46
CA LYS A 84 9.50 -19.65 1.05
C LYS A 84 8.42 -20.03 0.04
N MET A 85 7.45 -19.15 -0.19
CA MET A 85 6.32 -19.41 -1.08
C MET A 85 6.75 -19.32 -2.55
N PRO A 86 6.35 -20.28 -3.42
CA PRO A 86 6.74 -20.27 -4.83
C PRO A 86 6.16 -19.06 -5.56
N THR A 87 6.75 -18.77 -6.72
CA THR A 87 6.23 -17.77 -7.66
C THR A 87 4.73 -17.99 -7.92
N ASN A 88 3.99 -16.89 -8.08
CA ASN A 88 2.53 -16.86 -8.26
C ASN A 88 1.71 -17.17 -6.99
N SER A 89 2.32 -17.41 -5.84
CA SER A 89 1.58 -17.61 -4.58
C SER A 89 0.70 -16.41 -4.25
N GLU A 90 1.18 -15.20 -4.50
CA GLU A 90 0.45 -13.97 -4.24
C GLU A 90 -0.80 -13.83 -5.12
N SER A 91 -0.71 -14.18 -6.40
CA SER A 91 -1.88 -14.11 -7.30
C SER A 91 -2.91 -15.19 -6.95
N VAL A 92 -2.46 -16.39 -6.52
CA VAL A 92 -3.38 -17.41 -5.99
C VAL A 92 -4.02 -16.95 -4.69
N PHE A 93 -3.26 -16.36 -3.77
CA PHE A 93 -3.79 -15.82 -2.53
C PHE A 93 -4.83 -14.72 -2.79
N LEU A 94 -4.56 -13.76 -3.68
CA LEU A 94 -5.56 -12.79 -4.12
C LEU A 94 -6.81 -13.43 -4.70
N SER A 95 -6.66 -14.45 -5.56
CA SER A 95 -7.80 -15.15 -6.16
C SER A 95 -8.68 -15.80 -5.08
N ARG A 96 -8.08 -16.38 -4.04
CA ARG A 96 -8.79 -16.94 -2.89
C ARG A 96 -9.40 -15.85 -2.00
N THR A 97 -8.73 -14.73 -1.81
CA THR A 97 -9.27 -13.55 -1.12
C THR A 97 -10.49 -12.98 -1.84
N ILE A 98 -10.47 -12.90 -3.17
CA ILE A 98 -11.61 -12.45 -3.97
C ILE A 98 -12.81 -13.41 -3.79
N ARG A 99 -12.57 -14.72 -3.76
CA ARG A 99 -13.61 -15.70 -3.44
C ARG A 99 -14.19 -15.46 -2.05
N TRP A 100 -13.32 -15.35 -1.05
CA TRP A 100 -13.72 -15.05 0.33
C TRP A 100 -14.57 -13.77 0.40
N LEU A 101 -14.18 -12.71 -0.32
CA LEU A 101 -14.94 -11.45 -0.37
C LEU A 101 -16.34 -11.61 -0.95
N LYS A 102 -16.50 -12.40 -2.01
CA LYS A 102 -17.81 -12.67 -2.62
C LYS A 102 -18.73 -13.47 -1.70
N GLU A 103 -18.16 -14.32 -0.86
CA GLU A 103 -18.91 -15.18 0.07
C GLU A 103 -19.26 -14.46 1.38
N ASN A 104 -18.45 -13.48 1.80
CA ASN A 104 -18.51 -12.90 3.14
C ASN A 104 -18.87 -11.41 3.15
N THR A 105 -19.02 -10.77 1.99
CA THR A 105 -19.28 -9.32 1.89
C THR A 105 -20.20 -8.99 0.72
N ASP A 106 -20.84 -7.83 0.82
CA ASP A 106 -21.70 -7.23 -0.21
C ASP A 106 -20.94 -6.20 -1.09
N LYS A 107 -19.60 -6.16 -0.99
CA LYS A 107 -18.81 -5.16 -1.72
C LYS A 107 -18.94 -5.36 -3.22
N LYS A 108 -19.06 -4.25 -3.94
CA LYS A 108 -19.11 -4.22 -5.40
C LYS A 108 -17.71 -4.24 -6.01
N LEU A 109 -16.73 -3.66 -5.32
CA LEU A 109 -15.37 -3.49 -5.84
C LEU A 109 -14.29 -3.83 -4.80
N LEU A 110 -13.19 -4.37 -5.29
CA LEU A 110 -11.91 -4.44 -4.59
C LEU A 110 -10.92 -3.53 -5.32
N PHE A 111 -10.50 -2.46 -4.68
CA PHE A 111 -9.62 -1.44 -5.22
C PHE A 111 -8.20 -1.56 -4.65
N THR A 112 -7.19 -1.17 -5.42
CA THR A 112 -5.82 -1.08 -4.91
C THR A 112 -4.94 -0.17 -5.76
N TRP A 113 -3.87 0.30 -5.13
CA TRP A 113 -2.78 1.02 -5.76
C TRP A 113 -1.54 0.13 -5.85
N ALA A 114 -0.84 0.16 -6.99
CA ALA A 114 0.52 -0.32 -7.10
C ALA A 114 1.50 0.85 -7.04
N ASP A 115 2.47 0.76 -6.13
CA ASP A 115 3.47 1.79 -5.88
C ASP A 115 4.55 1.81 -6.97
N GLY A 116 4.20 2.34 -8.15
CA GLY A 116 5.15 2.54 -9.25
C GLY A 116 6.35 3.40 -8.86
N VAL A 117 6.17 4.35 -7.93
CA VAL A 117 7.24 5.14 -7.32
C VAL A 117 8.31 4.28 -6.64
N LEU A 118 7.97 3.05 -6.24
CA LEU A 118 8.88 2.05 -5.66
C LEU A 118 9.30 0.97 -6.68
N GLY A 119 9.11 1.22 -7.97
CA GLY A 119 9.47 0.30 -9.04
C GLY A 119 8.47 -0.85 -9.24
N LYS A 120 7.27 -0.77 -8.65
CA LYS A 120 6.28 -1.86 -8.68
C LYS A 120 5.10 -1.49 -9.58
N PRO A 121 5.04 -2.02 -10.83
CA PRO A 121 3.92 -1.75 -11.72
C PRO A 121 2.67 -2.56 -11.37
N GLY A 122 2.73 -3.46 -10.38
CA GLY A 122 1.56 -4.21 -9.90
C GLY A 122 1.32 -5.55 -10.58
N TYR A 123 2.39 -6.27 -10.98
CA TYR A 123 2.32 -7.58 -11.63
C TYR A 123 1.37 -8.58 -10.94
N VAL A 124 1.33 -8.58 -9.61
CA VAL A 124 0.44 -9.44 -8.82
C VAL A 124 -1.04 -9.20 -9.15
N TYR A 125 -1.46 -7.94 -9.32
CA TYR A 125 -2.83 -7.58 -9.65
C TYR A 125 -3.17 -7.93 -11.10
N GLN A 126 -2.20 -7.76 -11.99
CA GLN A 126 -2.32 -8.14 -13.41
C GLN A 126 -2.54 -9.66 -13.54
N GLY A 127 -1.76 -10.47 -12.83
CA GLY A 127 -1.91 -11.92 -12.78
C GLY A 127 -3.19 -12.39 -12.08
N ALA A 128 -3.79 -11.55 -11.24
CA ALA A 128 -5.06 -11.83 -10.55
C ALA A 128 -6.30 -11.24 -11.27
N ASN A 129 -6.18 -10.86 -12.55
CA ASN A 129 -7.26 -10.33 -13.38
C ASN A 129 -7.92 -9.02 -12.88
N PHE A 130 -7.18 -8.18 -12.16
CA PHE A 130 -7.64 -6.82 -11.87
C PHE A 130 -7.60 -5.98 -13.15
N GLN A 131 -8.58 -5.11 -13.35
CA GLN A 131 -8.55 -4.12 -14.43
C GLN A 131 -7.67 -2.93 -14.03
N TYR A 132 -6.83 -2.49 -14.96
CA TYR A 132 -5.98 -1.32 -14.83
C TYR A 132 -6.70 -0.05 -15.29
N GLY A 133 -6.66 1.01 -14.48
CA GLY A 133 -7.38 2.27 -14.71
C GLY A 133 -6.48 3.49 -14.92
N GLY A 134 -5.22 3.29 -15.33
CA GLY A 134 -4.25 4.37 -15.47
C GLY A 134 -3.46 4.66 -14.19
N PHE A 135 -2.77 5.81 -14.15
CA PHE A 135 -1.89 6.19 -13.06
C PHE A 135 -2.12 7.61 -12.57
N ILE A 136 -1.64 7.93 -11.37
CA ILE A 136 -1.47 9.30 -10.89
C ILE A 136 0.02 9.54 -10.58
N TRP A 137 0.43 10.81 -10.54
CA TRP A 137 1.71 11.17 -9.95
C TRP A 137 1.54 11.33 -8.43
N THR A 138 2.40 10.69 -7.66
CA THR A 138 2.43 10.78 -6.19
C THR A 138 3.74 11.40 -5.73
N ASP A 139 3.66 12.27 -4.72
CA ASP A 139 4.81 12.92 -4.12
C ASP A 139 5.48 12.01 -3.06
N LEU A 140 6.80 12.00 -3.06
CA LEU A 140 7.66 11.25 -2.15
C LEU A 140 8.83 12.16 -1.75
N TYR A 141 9.10 12.28 -0.45
CA TYR A 141 10.35 12.87 0.02
C TYR A 141 11.35 11.77 0.39
N LEU A 142 12.62 11.99 0.08
CA LEU A 142 13.71 11.10 0.44
C LEU A 142 14.74 11.87 1.26
N THR A 143 15.15 11.32 2.40
CA THR A 143 16.26 11.87 3.19
C THR A 143 17.59 11.53 2.53
N ALA A 144 18.68 12.18 2.96
CA ALA A 144 20.04 11.87 2.50
C ALA A 144 20.42 10.39 2.69
N ASN A 145 19.84 9.70 3.67
CA ASN A 145 20.09 8.28 3.96
C ASN A 145 19.13 7.33 3.20
N GLY A 146 18.33 7.85 2.27
CA GLY A 146 17.36 7.06 1.51
C GLY A 146 16.08 6.70 2.28
N GLU A 147 15.81 7.35 3.41
CA GLU A 147 14.55 7.16 4.16
C GLU A 147 13.39 7.79 3.41
N LYS A 148 12.30 7.04 3.22
CA LYS A 148 11.06 7.59 2.66
C LYS A 148 10.29 8.38 3.69
N VAL A 149 9.98 9.62 3.34
CA VAL A 149 9.06 10.46 4.09
C VAL A 149 7.81 10.72 3.26
N HIS A 150 6.67 10.21 3.74
CA HIS A 150 5.38 10.47 3.12
C HIS A 150 4.96 11.94 3.37
N PRO A 151 4.36 12.66 2.40
CA PRO A 151 3.97 14.07 2.57
C PRO A 151 2.99 14.35 3.73
N ARG A 152 2.31 13.33 4.25
CA ARG A 152 1.45 13.46 5.44
C ARG A 152 2.21 13.32 6.76
N THR A 153 3.33 12.62 6.77
CA THR A 153 4.16 12.45 7.97
C THR A 153 5.29 13.46 8.03
N SER A 154 5.61 14.12 6.92
CA SER A 154 6.66 15.15 6.85
C SER A 154 6.45 16.26 7.87
N GLN A 155 5.21 16.73 8.09
CA GLN A 155 4.95 17.78 9.08
C GLN A 155 5.39 17.37 10.50
N GLY A 156 5.09 16.14 10.92
CA GLY A 156 5.47 15.67 12.25
C GLY A 156 6.98 15.53 12.43
N ILE A 157 7.72 15.28 11.34
CA ILE A 157 9.18 15.14 11.35
C ILE A 157 9.84 16.52 11.31
N THR A 158 9.43 17.37 10.37
CA THR A 158 9.92 18.75 10.23
C THR A 158 9.68 19.57 11.50
N ASN A 159 8.48 19.48 12.09
CA ASN A 159 8.20 20.13 13.37
C ASN A 159 9.06 19.62 14.52
N LYS A 160 9.52 18.36 14.53
CA LYS A 160 10.44 17.85 15.57
C LYS A 160 11.86 18.37 15.39
N ILE A 161 12.34 18.45 14.15
CA ILE A 161 13.66 19.00 13.82
C ILE A 161 13.71 20.48 14.25
N GLN A 162 12.63 21.23 14.00
CA GLN A 162 12.60 22.69 14.18
C GLN A 162 11.95 23.21 15.47
N LYS A 163 11.14 22.43 16.22
CA LYS A 163 10.70 22.80 17.58
C LYS A 163 11.85 22.94 18.58
N LYS A 164 13.04 22.41 18.26
CA LYS A 164 14.27 22.69 19.01
C LYS A 164 14.86 24.08 18.76
N LYS A 165 14.43 24.80 17.71
CA LYS A 165 14.98 26.11 17.36
C LYS A 165 14.08 27.27 17.81
N GLU A 166 12.80 27.36 17.42
CA GLU A 166 12.12 28.70 17.51
C GLU A 166 10.59 28.69 17.73
N GLY A 167 9.96 27.59 18.17
CA GLY A 167 8.52 27.61 18.52
C GLY A 167 7.52 27.83 17.37
N VAL A 168 7.98 27.87 16.11
CA VAL A 168 7.15 28.07 14.90
C VAL A 168 6.47 26.76 14.47
N SER A 169 5.19 26.83 14.08
CA SER A 169 4.42 25.72 13.48
C SER A 169 4.36 25.87 11.96
N TYR A 170 4.91 24.90 11.21
CA TYR A 170 4.87 24.91 9.75
C TYR A 170 3.62 24.23 9.15
N GLY A 171 3.34 24.57 7.89
CA GLY A 171 2.29 23.94 7.08
C GLY A 171 2.54 22.44 6.81
N HIS A 172 1.57 21.75 6.18
CA HIS A 172 1.58 20.29 6.07
C HIS A 172 2.73 19.69 5.24
N ARG A 173 3.34 20.44 4.32
CA ARG A 173 4.43 19.97 3.44
C ARG A 173 5.68 20.85 3.63
N PRO A 174 6.89 20.26 3.61
CA PRO A 174 8.13 21.02 3.68
C PRO A 174 8.29 21.94 2.48
N THR A 175 8.79 23.15 2.72
CA THR A 175 9.14 24.10 1.65
C THR A 175 10.48 23.73 1.00
N ARG A 176 10.77 24.28 -0.19
CA ARG A 176 12.06 24.05 -0.88
C ARG A 176 13.27 24.45 -0.02
N PRO A 177 13.29 25.61 0.66
CA PRO A 177 14.38 25.95 1.60
C PRO A 177 14.56 24.92 2.72
N GLN A 178 13.46 24.43 3.31
CA GLN A 178 13.52 23.40 4.34
C GLN A 178 14.07 22.08 3.81
N LEU A 179 13.67 21.68 2.59
CA LEU A 179 14.21 20.48 1.95
C LEU A 179 15.73 20.59 1.76
N LYS A 180 16.23 21.77 1.36
CA LYS A 180 17.68 22.03 1.28
C LYS A 180 18.36 21.95 2.65
N GLU A 181 17.79 22.61 3.68
CA GLU A 181 18.33 22.59 5.04
C GLU A 181 18.44 21.15 5.57
N PHE A 182 17.45 20.29 5.28
CA PHE A 182 17.44 18.90 5.74
C PHE A 182 18.22 17.94 4.83
N GLY A 183 18.71 18.39 3.68
CA GLY A 183 19.32 17.52 2.67
C GLY A 183 18.34 16.50 2.10
N TRP A 184 17.06 16.87 1.93
CA TRP A 184 16.01 16.00 1.41
C TRP A 184 15.73 16.28 -0.07
N SER A 185 15.43 15.22 -0.81
CA SER A 185 14.95 15.31 -2.20
C SER A 185 13.43 15.24 -2.27
N HIS A 186 12.84 15.92 -3.25
CA HIS A 186 11.41 15.82 -3.56
C HIS A 186 11.22 15.14 -4.91
N ILE A 187 10.61 13.96 -4.86
CA ILE A 187 10.41 13.07 -6.00
C ILE A 187 8.91 12.93 -6.29
N ARG A 188 8.57 12.78 -7.56
CA ARG A 188 7.28 12.26 -8.00
C ARG A 188 7.49 10.96 -8.73
N GLY A 189 6.66 9.96 -8.42
CA GLY A 189 6.59 8.73 -9.21
C GLY A 189 5.16 8.38 -9.56
N LYS A 190 4.98 7.47 -10.51
CA LYS A 190 3.65 6.98 -10.85
C LYS A 190 3.10 6.07 -9.76
N GLN A 191 1.79 6.12 -9.54
CA GLN A 191 1.04 5.13 -8.77
C GLN A 191 -0.09 4.60 -9.65
N PHE A 192 -0.09 3.30 -9.90
CA PHE A 192 -1.01 2.65 -10.83
C PHE A 192 -2.25 2.18 -10.09
N ARG A 193 -3.43 2.33 -10.70
CA ARG A 193 -4.69 1.96 -10.07
C ARG A 193 -5.26 0.69 -10.66
N TYR A 194 -5.75 -0.17 -9.79
CA TYR A 194 -6.32 -1.46 -10.13
C TYR A 194 -7.67 -1.65 -9.45
N VAL A 195 -8.60 -2.27 -10.15
CA VAL A 195 -9.90 -2.65 -9.60
C VAL A 195 -10.29 -4.06 -10.00
N TYR A 196 -10.86 -4.80 -9.07
CA TYR A 196 -11.54 -6.06 -9.33
C TYR A 196 -13.02 -5.88 -9.04
N PHE A 197 -13.86 -6.25 -10.01
CA PHE A 197 -15.32 -6.18 -9.86
C PHE A 197 -15.83 -7.44 -9.15
N LEU A 198 -16.42 -7.24 -7.98
CA LEU A 198 -17.02 -8.29 -7.16
C LEU A 198 -18.52 -8.46 -7.47
N CYS A 199 -19.17 -7.39 -7.94
CA CYS A 199 -20.58 -7.38 -8.35
C CYS A 199 -20.87 -8.21 -9.61
N ASP A 200 -22.16 -8.38 -9.90
CA ASP A 200 -22.61 -9.10 -11.08
C ASP A 200 -22.31 -8.36 -12.41
N LYS A 201 -22.55 -9.06 -13.53
CA LYS A 201 -22.27 -8.55 -14.88
C LYS A 201 -23.11 -7.32 -15.26
N ARG A 202 -24.30 -7.13 -14.70
CA ARG A 202 -25.17 -5.98 -14.99
C ARG A 202 -24.65 -4.75 -14.27
N GLU A 203 -24.39 -4.87 -12.97
CA GLU A 203 -23.85 -3.79 -12.17
C GLU A 203 -22.46 -3.38 -12.65
N ARG A 204 -21.60 -4.35 -13.00
CA ARG A 204 -20.30 -4.06 -13.62
C ARG A 204 -20.43 -3.23 -14.90
N ARG A 205 -21.37 -3.56 -15.79
CA ARG A 205 -21.58 -2.78 -17.02
C ARG A 205 -22.02 -1.36 -16.72
N ARG A 206 -22.95 -1.18 -15.77
CA ARG A 206 -23.38 0.15 -15.31
C ARG A 206 -22.20 0.96 -14.78
N LEU A 207 -21.38 0.36 -13.90
CA LEU A 207 -20.21 1.01 -13.30
C LEU A 207 -19.14 1.38 -14.33
N LEU A 208 -18.93 0.55 -15.36
CA LEU A 208 -18.00 0.87 -16.43
C LEU A 208 -18.45 2.06 -17.27
N VAL A 209 -19.77 2.24 -17.47
CA VAL A 209 -20.32 3.38 -18.22
C VAL A 209 -20.15 4.70 -17.46
N GLU A 210 -20.37 4.71 -16.14
CA GLU A 210 -20.22 5.94 -15.33
C GLU A 210 -18.78 6.24 -14.92
N SER A 211 -17.87 5.28 -15.11
CA SER A 211 -16.49 5.42 -14.66
C SER A 211 -15.82 6.63 -15.33
N THR A 212 -15.11 7.43 -14.54
CA THR A 212 -14.37 8.59 -15.05
C THR A 212 -13.04 8.22 -15.72
N VAL A 213 -12.68 6.93 -15.67
CA VAL A 213 -11.48 6.37 -16.29
C VAL A 213 -11.80 5.12 -17.11
N ALA A 214 -10.99 4.88 -18.14
CA ALA A 214 -11.03 3.64 -18.90
C ALA A 214 -10.35 2.51 -18.13
N TRP A 215 -11.01 1.35 -18.05
CA TRP A 215 -10.50 0.16 -17.38
C TRP A 215 -10.13 -0.92 -18.39
N SER A 216 -8.86 -1.36 -18.39
CA SER A 216 -8.36 -2.40 -19.29
C SER A 216 -7.93 -3.65 -18.53
N GLY A 217 -8.27 -4.82 -19.07
CA GLY A 217 -7.76 -6.12 -18.60
C GLY A 217 -6.59 -6.66 -19.41
N LYS A 218 -6.02 -5.84 -20.31
CA LYS A 218 -4.98 -6.26 -21.26
C LYS A 218 -3.79 -5.29 -21.30
N ASP A 219 -4.04 -3.99 -21.18
CA ASP A 219 -3.05 -2.92 -21.36
C ASP A 219 -2.32 -2.61 -20.05
N TYR A 220 -1.72 -3.63 -19.46
CA TYR A 220 -1.09 -3.49 -18.16
C TYR A 220 0.27 -2.78 -18.23
N PRO A 221 0.55 -1.84 -17.29
CA PRO A 221 1.88 -1.25 -17.20
C PRO A 221 2.90 -2.32 -16.86
N LYS A 222 4.05 -2.26 -17.52
CA LYS A 222 5.22 -3.10 -17.22
C LYS A 222 6.33 -2.20 -16.66
N HIS A 223 7.51 -2.76 -16.51
CA HIS A 223 8.66 -2.02 -15.97
C HIS A 223 8.96 -0.73 -16.75
N ASN A 224 8.82 -0.74 -18.08
CA ASN A 224 9.00 0.43 -18.94
C ASN A 224 7.97 1.56 -18.74
N ALA A 225 6.84 1.29 -18.08
CA ALA A 225 5.84 2.31 -17.79
C ALA A 225 6.16 3.12 -16.51
N LEU A 226 7.15 2.67 -15.73
CA LEU A 226 7.61 3.33 -14.52
C LEU A 226 8.35 4.63 -14.89
N GLU A 227 8.00 5.71 -14.22
CA GLU A 227 8.65 7.00 -14.41
C GLU A 227 8.76 7.75 -13.09
N TRP A 228 9.83 8.54 -12.98
CA TRP A 228 10.11 9.40 -11.85
C TRP A 228 10.51 10.79 -12.32
N LYS A 229 10.20 11.78 -11.49
CA LYS A 229 10.62 13.16 -11.66
C LYS A 229 11.22 13.65 -10.35
N ILE A 230 12.28 14.44 -10.43
CA ILE A 230 12.88 15.13 -9.30
C ILE A 230 12.62 16.63 -9.42
N GLN A 231 12.37 17.28 -8.29
CA GLN A 231 12.25 18.73 -8.22
C GLN A 231 13.62 19.36 -7.97
N ASP A 232 14.02 20.25 -8.85
CA ASP A 232 15.12 21.18 -8.61
C ASP A 232 14.67 22.17 -7.52
N LEU A 233 15.40 22.21 -6.40
CA LEU A 233 14.98 22.99 -5.23
C LEU A 233 15.28 24.49 -5.36
N ASP A 234 16.14 24.90 -6.30
CA ASP A 234 16.46 26.30 -6.59
C ASP A 234 15.36 26.92 -7.46
N THR A 235 15.11 26.30 -8.61
CA THR A 235 14.20 26.78 -9.65
C THR A 235 12.77 26.33 -9.43
N GLY A 236 12.55 25.22 -8.71
CA GLY A 236 11.26 24.57 -8.53
C GLY A 236 10.80 23.74 -9.73
N LYS A 237 11.59 23.68 -10.81
CA LYS A 237 11.27 22.92 -12.03
C LYS A 237 11.38 21.41 -11.77
N TRP A 238 10.62 20.64 -12.55
CA TRP A 238 10.65 19.18 -12.50
C TRP A 238 11.36 18.63 -13.74
N SER A 239 12.26 17.68 -13.55
CA SER A 239 12.93 16.93 -14.61
C SER A 239 12.75 15.43 -14.40
N PHE A 240 12.74 14.65 -15.48
CA PHE A 240 12.74 13.20 -15.37
C PHE A 240 14.06 12.69 -14.79
N CYS A 241 13.99 11.64 -13.98
CA CYS A 241 15.16 10.99 -13.40
C CYS A 241 15.04 9.47 -13.45
N SER A 242 16.15 8.79 -13.17
CA SER A 242 16.17 7.36 -12.91
C SER A 242 15.41 7.01 -11.63
N GLN A 243 15.14 5.72 -11.43
CA GLN A 243 14.53 5.25 -10.19
C GLN A 243 15.36 5.71 -8.98
N PRO A 244 14.75 6.42 -8.01
CA PRO A 244 15.48 6.86 -6.84
C PRO A 244 15.86 5.66 -5.97
N TYR A 245 17.05 5.72 -5.38
CA TYR A 245 17.44 4.77 -4.34
C TYR A 245 16.57 4.96 -3.10
N TYR A 246 16.10 3.85 -2.55
CA TYR A 246 15.29 3.79 -1.34
C TYR A 246 15.91 2.75 -0.41
N ASN A 247 16.16 3.14 0.84
CA ASN A 247 16.60 2.23 1.89
C ASN A 247 15.36 1.73 2.67
N PRO A 248 14.97 0.45 2.51
CA PRO A 248 13.82 -0.12 3.20
C PRO A 248 13.93 -0.10 4.72
N ASP A 249 15.14 -0.24 5.24
CA ASP A 249 15.39 -0.40 6.68
C ASP A 249 15.32 0.94 7.41
N ALA A 250 15.80 2.02 6.77
CA ALA A 250 15.76 3.37 7.33
C ALA A 250 14.33 3.86 7.65
N THR A 251 13.36 3.48 6.82
CA THR A 251 11.99 4.07 6.80
C THR A 251 11.11 3.62 7.97
N ASN A 252 11.41 2.49 8.58
CA ASN A 252 10.54 1.90 9.61
C ASN A 252 10.88 2.40 11.02
N VAL A 253 12.13 2.80 11.27
CA VAL A 253 12.67 3.08 12.61
C VAL A 253 12.11 4.37 13.24
N ALA A 254 11.73 5.37 12.45
CA ALA A 254 11.29 6.68 12.97
C ALA A 254 9.80 6.75 13.37
N ASN A 255 8.98 5.76 13.00
CA ASN A 255 7.53 5.84 13.16
C ASN A 255 7.04 5.29 14.51
N LYS A 256 6.41 6.14 15.33
CA LYS A 256 5.89 5.76 16.67
C LYS A 256 4.89 4.60 16.62
N SER A 257 4.04 4.53 15.59
CA SER A 257 3.07 3.43 15.46
C SER A 257 3.74 2.11 15.11
N VAL A 258 4.83 2.15 14.33
CA VAL A 258 5.64 0.98 13.98
C VAL A 258 6.31 0.43 15.24
N ARG A 259 7.02 1.27 15.99
CA ARG A 259 7.68 0.87 17.26
C ARG A 259 6.71 0.24 18.26
N ARG A 260 5.52 0.84 18.44
CA ARG A 260 4.50 0.29 19.33
C ARG A 260 4.00 -1.08 18.87
N ASN A 261 3.82 -1.28 17.56
CA ASN A 261 3.39 -2.56 17.02
C ASN A 261 4.51 -3.59 17.15
N GLU A 262 5.77 -3.20 16.89
CA GLU A 262 6.96 -4.03 17.07
C GLU A 262 7.08 -4.58 18.50
N GLN A 263 6.88 -3.74 19.51
CA GLN A 263 6.86 -4.16 20.91
C GLN A 263 5.79 -5.22 21.19
N LYS A 264 4.57 -5.04 20.67
CA LYS A 264 3.47 -6.00 20.84
C LYS A 264 3.75 -7.33 20.14
N ILE A 265 4.35 -7.28 18.95
CA ILE A 265 4.75 -8.48 18.20
C ILE A 265 5.86 -9.22 18.96
N GLY A 266 6.84 -8.50 19.52
CA GLY A 266 7.90 -9.09 20.33
C GLY A 266 7.37 -9.81 21.58
N GLN A 267 6.35 -9.24 22.25
CA GLN A 267 5.67 -9.91 23.36
C GLN A 267 4.92 -11.18 22.90
N LEU A 268 4.25 -11.13 21.74
CA LEU A 268 3.57 -12.28 21.16
C LEU A 268 4.55 -13.41 20.81
N LYS A 269 5.67 -13.10 20.15
CA LYS A 269 6.69 -14.08 19.76
C LYS A 269 7.27 -14.79 20.99
N LYS A 270 7.65 -14.04 22.03
CA LYS A 270 8.11 -14.60 23.31
C LYS A 270 7.06 -15.49 23.99
N SER A 271 5.79 -15.08 23.94
CA SER A 271 4.71 -15.89 24.50
C SER A 271 4.54 -17.21 23.74
N ARG A 272 4.63 -17.20 22.40
CA ARG A 272 4.56 -18.43 21.60
C ARG A 272 5.72 -19.37 21.90
N GLU A 273 6.94 -18.84 21.94
CA GLU A 273 8.14 -19.61 22.32
C GLU A 273 8.00 -20.25 23.71
N PHE A 274 7.37 -19.56 24.67
CA PHE A 274 7.12 -20.11 26.01
C PHE A 274 6.10 -21.26 26.05
N PHE A 275 5.08 -21.23 25.17
CA PHE A 275 4.03 -22.26 25.12
C PHE A 275 4.32 -23.39 24.11
N GLU A 276 5.33 -23.21 23.25
CA GLU A 276 5.86 -24.24 22.34
C GLU A 276 7.01 -25.07 22.97
N LEU A 277 7.42 -24.74 24.20
CA LEU A 277 8.26 -25.54 25.11
C LEU A 277 7.42 -26.48 25.96
#